data_AF-A0A4S4BHE5-F1
#
_entry.id   AF-A0A4S4BHE5-F1
#
_cell.length_a   1.000
_cell.length_b   1.000
_cell.length_c   1.000
_cell.angle_alpha   90.00
_cell.angle_beta   90.00
_cell.angle_gamma   90.00
#
_symmetry.space_group_name_H-M   'P 1'
#
loop_
_entity.id
_entity.type
_entity.pdbx_description
1 polymer ?
#
loop_
_entity_poly.entity_id
_entity_poly.type
_entity_poly.pdbx_seq_one_letter_code
_entity_poly.pdbx_strand_id
1 'polypeptide(L)' 'MSQEPELPPIPHPPSPGRVYVLRVWNEPGVLPGGSAWRASLREGTLGERQYFASIDDCIDHLYGEFTRRDRM' A
#
# COMPACT_ATOMS: atom_id res chain seq x y z
N MET A 1 11.19 -22.77 -28.54
CA MET A 1 10.57 -21.66 -27.80
C MET A 1 11.71 -20.92 -27.12
N SER A 2 12.09 -19.74 -27.60
CA SER A 2 13.13 -18.93 -26.98
C SER A 2 12.47 -18.11 -25.87
N GLN A 3 12.81 -18.37 -24.61
CA GLN A 3 12.47 -17.45 -23.52
C GLN A 3 13.31 -16.19 -23.72
N GLU A 4 12.64 -15.07 -23.94
CA GLU A 4 13.28 -13.76 -23.83
C GLU A 4 13.80 -13.62 -22.39
N PRO A 5 15.07 -13.19 -22.17
CA PRO A 5 15.60 -13.04 -20.84
C PRO A 5 14.79 -11.98 -20.09
N GLU A 6 14.10 -12.39 -19.03
CA GLU A 6 13.38 -11.49 -18.14
C GLU A 6 14.41 -10.56 -17.48
N LEU A 7 14.48 -9.32 -17.98
CA LEU A 7 15.35 -8.30 -17.41
C LEU A 7 14.98 -8.11 -15.93
N PRO A 8 15.96 -7.99 -15.02
CA PRO A 8 15.67 -7.72 -13.63
C PRO A 8 14.85 -6.42 -13.54
N PRO A 9 13.88 -6.35 -12.62
CA PRO A 9 13.06 -5.16 -12.46
C PRO A 9 13.98 -3.96 -12.25
N ILE A 10 13.90 -2.99 -13.16
CA ILE A 10 14.68 -1.76 -13.05
C ILE A 10 14.27 -1.10 -11.72
N PRO A 11 15.19 -0.87 -10.78
CA PRO A 11 14.86 -0.13 -9.58
C PRO A 11 14.49 1.29 -10.01
N HIS A 12 13.20 1.59 -10.01
CA HIS A 12 12.74 2.96 -10.22
C HIS A 12 13.30 3.81 -9.07
N PRO A 13 13.93 4.96 -9.36
CA PRO A 13 14.33 5.87 -8.30
C PRO A 13 13.11 6.18 -7.45
N PRO A 14 13.25 6.27 -6.11
CA PRO A 14 12.14 6.58 -5.23
C PRO A 14 11.50 7.88 -5.69
N SER A 15 10.32 7.75 -6.32
CA SER A 15 9.61 8.92 -6.79
C SER A 15 8.96 9.54 -5.56
N PRO A 16 9.27 10.80 -5.22
CA PRO A 16 8.59 11.49 -4.14
C PRO A 16 7.08 11.48 -4.42
N GLY A 17 6.28 11.24 -3.39
CA GLY A 17 4.83 11.19 -3.48
C GLY A 17 4.21 9.88 -3.97
N ARG A 18 4.99 8.82 -4.24
CA ARG A 18 4.43 7.47 -4.44
C ARG A 18 4.05 6.84 -3.10
N VAL A 19 2.81 6.35 -3.00
CA VAL A 19 2.37 5.53 -1.87
C VAL A 19 2.35 4.06 -2.30
N TYR A 20 2.96 3.20 -1.49
CA TYR A 20 3.04 1.76 -1.73
C TYR A 20 2.16 1.02 -0.74
N VAL A 21 1.21 0.22 -1.26
CA VAL A 21 0.49 -0.78 -0.45
C VAL A 21 1.41 -1.98 -0.24
N LEU A 22 1.86 -2.20 1.00
CA LEU A 22 2.84 -3.24 1.31
C LEU A 22 2.18 -4.60 1.55
N ARG A 23 1.03 -4.60 2.21
CA ARG A 23 0.32 -5.84 2.57
C ARG A 23 -1.15 -5.53 2.84
N VAL A 24 -2.02 -6.41 2.38
CA VAL A 24 -3.43 -6.52 2.79
C VAL A 24 -3.63 -7.93 3.33
N TRP A 25 -4.26 -8.06 4.48
CA TRP A 25 -4.49 -9.38 5.09
C TRP A 25 -5.77 -9.38 5.91
N ASN A 26 -6.41 -10.56 5.97
CA ASN A 26 -7.55 -10.79 6.83
C ASN A 26 -7.03 -11.32 8.17
N GLU A 27 -7.38 -10.65 9.26
CA GLU A 27 -7.08 -11.06 10.62
C GLU A 27 -8.34 -11.67 11.23
N PRO A 28 -8.35 -12.97 11.55
CA PRO A 28 -9.49 -13.59 12.21
C PRO A 28 -9.67 -12.98 13.61
N GLY A 29 -10.85 -12.42 13.86
CA GLY A 29 -11.18 -11.77 15.13
C GLY A 29 -11.55 -12.77 16.23
N VAL A 30 -11.22 -12.44 17.47
CA VAL A 30 -11.65 -13.16 18.69
C VAL A 30 -12.95 -12.57 19.27
N LEU A 31 -13.40 -11.43 18.76
CA LEU A 31 -14.56 -10.67 19.22
C LEU A 31 -15.83 -10.95 18.39
N PRO A 32 -17.03 -10.70 18.93
CA PRO A 32 -18.30 -10.97 18.24
C PRO A 32 -18.49 -9.94 17.11
N GLY A 33 -17.99 -10.28 15.92
CA GLY A 33 -17.96 -9.40 14.74
C GLY A 33 -17.22 -10.00 13.54
N GLY A 34 -16.49 -11.11 13.72
CA GLY A 34 -15.83 -11.80 12.62
C GLY A 34 -14.47 -11.19 12.26
N SER A 35 -13.85 -11.73 11.20
CA SER A 35 -12.53 -11.32 10.74
C SER A 35 -12.47 -9.87 10.26
N ALA A 36 -11.35 -9.19 10.48
CA ALA A 36 -11.11 -7.82 10.02
C ALA A 36 -10.04 -7.78 8.92
N TRP A 37 -10.28 -7.01 7.86
CA TRP A 37 -9.25 -6.74 6.86
C TRP A 37 -8.35 -5.60 7.32
N ARG A 38 -7.04 -5.85 7.30
CA ARG A 38 -5.97 -4.94 7.68
C ARG A 38 -5.14 -4.58 6.46
N ALA A 39 -4.50 -3.42 6.52
CA ALA A 39 -3.55 -3.01 5.50
C ALA A 39 -2.33 -2.32 6.12
N SER A 40 -1.23 -2.28 5.36
CA SER A 40 -0.10 -1.43 5.69
C SER A 40 0.46 -0.74 4.45
N LEU A 41 0.81 0.52 4.60
CA LEU A 41 1.30 1.39 3.54
C LEU A 41 2.69 1.94 3.87
N ARG A 42 3.38 2.45 2.86
CA ARG A 42 4.58 3.27 3.02
C ARG A 42 4.62 4.35 1.95
N GLU A 43 4.91 5.58 2.35
CA GLU A 43 5.21 6.65 1.40
C GLU A 43 6.68 6.57 0.96
N GLY A 44 6.91 6.55 -0.34
CA GLY A 44 8.24 6.35 -0.91
C GLY A 44 8.88 5.02 -0.48
N THR A 45 10.20 4.93 -0.67
CA THR A 45 10.98 3.77 -0.20
C THR A 45 11.55 3.96 1.21
N LEU A 46 11.58 5.21 1.69
CA LEU A 46 12.20 5.61 2.96
C LEU A 46 11.18 6.11 4.00
N GLY A 47 9.91 6.28 3.65
CA GLY A 47 8.89 6.73 4.60
C GLY A 47 8.57 5.68 5.65
N GLU A 48 7.90 6.11 6.71
CA GLU A 48 7.45 5.21 7.76
C GLU A 48 6.32 4.29 7.29
N ARG A 49 6.29 3.09 7.86
CA ARG A 49 5.24 2.11 7.60
C ARG A 49 4.02 2.44 8.45
N GLN A 50 2.90 2.74 7.79
CA GLN A 50 1.62 3.00 8.44
C GLN A 50 0.78 1.72 8.43
N TYR A 51 0.06 1.47 9.52
CA TYR A 51 -0.81 0.30 9.69
C TYR A 51 -2.25 0.76 9.85
N PHE A 52 -3.16 0.06 9.16
CA PHE A 52 -4.58 0.37 9.16
C PHE A 52 -5.36 -0.81 9.72
N ALA A 53 -6.23 -0.48 10.67
CA ALA A 53 -7.13 -1.40 11.34
C ALA A 53 -8.32 -1.81 10.45
N SER A 54 -8.68 -0.98 9.48
CA SER A 54 -9.68 -1.27 8.46
C SER A 54 -9.08 -1.06 7.07
N ILE A 55 -9.58 -1.81 6.09
CA ILE A 55 -9.27 -1.54 4.69
C ILE A 55 -9.92 -0.23 4.21
N ASP A 56 -11.08 0.13 4.77
CA ASP A 56 -11.77 1.38 4.42
C ASP A 56 -10.95 2.60 4.86
N ASP A 57 -10.42 2.59 6.08
CA ASP A 57 -9.52 3.66 6.58
C ASP A 57 -8.28 3.83 5.69
N CYS A 58 -7.75 2.71 5.18
CA CYS A 58 -6.60 2.70 4.26
C CYS A 58 -6.96 3.33 2.92
N ILE A 59 -8.14 3.01 2.38
CA ILE A 59 -8.65 3.56 1.13
C ILE A 59 -8.90 5.08 1.27
N ASP A 60 -9.53 5.51 2.36
CA ASP A 60 -9.78 6.93 2.64
C ASP A 60 -8.48 7.72 2.75
N HIS A 61 -7.47 7.15 3.42
CA HIS A 61 -6.14 7.73 3.48
C HIS A 61 -5.54 7.91 2.09
N LEU A 62 -5.58 6.87 1.24
CA LEU A 62 -5.06 6.93 -0.13
C LEU A 62 -5.78 7.99 -0.97
N TYR A 63 -7.11 8.09 -0.89
CA TYR A 63 -7.86 9.12 -1.60
C TYR A 63 -7.49 10.53 -1.14
N GLY A 64 -7.33 10.75 0.16
CA GLY A 64 -6.85 12.03 0.69
C GLY A 64 -5.45 12.38 0.17
N GLU A 65 -4.56 11.39 0.15
CA GLU A 65 -3.20 11.51 -0.35
C GLU A 65 -3.12 11.79 -1.86
N PHE A 66 -3.99 11.20 -2.68
CA PHE A 66 -4.08 11.50 -4.11
C PHE A 66 -4.68 12.89 -4.37
N THR A 67 -5.75 13.26 -3.65
CA THR A 67 -6.42 14.55 -3.81
C THR A 67 -5.52 15.73 -3.40
N ARG A 68 -4.72 15.55 -2.35
CA ARG A 68 -3.71 16.55 -1.94
C ARG A 68 -2.66 16.79 -3.02
N ARG A 69 -2.26 15.75 -3.73
CA ARG A 69 -1.19 15.79 -4.74
C ARG A 69 -1.67 16.23 -6.12
N ASP A 70 -2.94 16.02 -6.48
CA ASP A 70 -3.54 16.50 -7.73
C ASP A 70 -3.66 18.04 -7.78
N ARG A 71 -3.66 18.70 -6.61
CA ARG A 71 -3.72 20.17 -6.49
C ARG A 71 -2.36 20.87 -6.43
N MET A 72 -1.24 20.14 -6.49
CA MET A 72 0.13 20.69 -6.50
C MET A 72 0.73 20.57 -7.90
#